data_AF-V2Y984-F1
#
_entry.id   AF-V2Y984-F1
#
_cell.length_a   1.000
_cell.length_b   1.000
_cell.length_c   1.000
_cell.angle_alpha   90.00
_cell.angle_beta   90.00
_cell.angle_gamma   90.00
#
_symmetry.space_group_name_H-M   'P 1'
#
loop_
_entity.id
_entity.type
_entity.pdbx_description
1 polymer ?
#
loop_
_entity_poly.entity_id
_entity_poly.type
_entity_poly.pdbx_seq_one_letter_code
_entity_poly.pdbx_strand_id
1 'polypeptide(L)'
;MSGQMYSIKSELNILRRFVNMEYDGSRRCYFEKDISAAEKRLQYKLPLPIRELYLGAADILLDMDYLRPLELLHWQQDYLCFFDAPEADFVWGICRKDDPNALYAWEELIPEEAEDTLCDLDEEFEEYDEENNMKGKKAVARKYSAYWDKINLRYTKAPPRLKKLEHEFRHNCSLDAFGLFLVIHSLFSYATELYCLKNLNCHLGDLPTPSECEPIYFEKLRKNIEQEFTPISDHLELIDIFPLPMAYVHKTANALLICNEEAGFLTLLSDRTAKPGFIEKIQNCLALPLRQCNQ
;
A
#
# COMPACT_ATOMS: atom_id res chain seq x y z
N MET A 1 4.14 16.49 16.78
CA MET A 1 5.54 16.00 16.79
C MET A 1 5.87 15.66 15.35
N SER A 2 6.94 16.20 14.76
CA SER A 2 7.38 15.80 13.41
C SER A 2 7.84 14.35 13.49
N GLY A 3 7.07 13.42 12.94
CA GLY A 3 7.40 12.00 12.97
C GLY A 3 8.60 11.74 12.08
N GLN A 4 9.73 11.32 12.66
CA GLN A 4 10.92 10.92 11.93
C GLN A 4 10.53 9.99 10.76
N MET A 5 10.78 10.40 9.52
CA MET A 5 10.51 9.57 8.34
C MET A 5 11.56 8.47 8.22
N TYR A 6 11.11 7.23 8.00
CA TYR A 6 11.99 6.08 7.79
C TYR A 6 12.00 5.62 6.33
N SER A 7 13.09 4.94 5.95
CA SER A 7 13.08 4.08 4.76
C SER A 7 12.25 2.84 5.07
N ILE A 8 11.48 2.36 4.10
CA ILE A 8 10.68 1.12 4.17
C ILE A 8 11.23 0.04 3.23
N LYS A 9 12.40 0.26 2.63
CA LYS A 9 13.00 -0.64 1.63
C LYS A 9 13.22 -2.05 2.15
N SER A 10 13.64 -2.21 3.41
CA SER A 10 13.85 -3.52 4.03
C SER A 10 12.56 -4.33 4.08
N GLU A 11 11.50 -3.68 4.53
CA GLU A 11 10.15 -4.21 4.69
C GLU A 11 9.59 -4.61 3.32
N LEU A 12 9.71 -3.72 2.32
CA LEU A 12 9.29 -4.01 0.95
C LEU A 12 10.05 -5.20 0.35
N ASN A 13 11.35 -5.34 0.60
CA ASN A 13 12.11 -6.52 0.13
C ASN A 13 11.62 -7.83 0.78
N ILE A 14 11.20 -7.79 2.05
CA ILE A 14 10.62 -8.95 2.72
C ILE A 14 9.27 -9.29 2.07
N LEU A 15 8.38 -8.29 1.96
CA LEU A 15 7.04 -8.45 1.41
C LEU A 15 7.07 -8.91 -0.06
N ARG A 16 8.05 -8.44 -0.84
CA ARG A 16 8.22 -8.80 -2.25
C ARG A 16 8.37 -10.30 -2.48
N ARG A 17 8.88 -11.06 -1.50
CA ARG A 17 9.00 -12.53 -1.58
C ARG A 17 7.64 -13.25 -1.64
N PHE A 18 6.58 -12.57 -1.23
CA PHE A 18 5.21 -13.09 -1.18
C PHE A 18 4.36 -12.62 -2.36
N VAL A 19 4.98 -11.88 -3.29
CA VAL A 19 4.38 -11.40 -4.53
C VAL A 19 4.77 -12.41 -5.61
N ASN A 20 3.81 -13.19 -6.08
CA ASN A 20 4.11 -14.20 -7.11
C ASN A 20 4.32 -13.51 -8.47
N MET A 21 5.42 -13.81 -9.17
CA MET A 21 5.72 -13.27 -10.50
C MET A 21 4.97 -13.95 -11.66
N GLU A 22 4.06 -14.89 -11.39
CA GLU A 22 2.98 -15.25 -12.33
C GLU A 22 1.77 -14.32 -12.17
N TYR A 23 2.03 -13.09 -11.73
CA TYR A 23 1.16 -11.97 -11.94
C TYR A 23 1.03 -11.76 -13.46
N ASP A 24 -0.18 -11.99 -13.96
CA ASP A 24 -0.57 -11.75 -15.36
C ASP A 24 -0.67 -10.25 -15.65
N GLY A 25 -0.81 -9.43 -14.61
CA GLY A 25 -1.17 -8.05 -14.85
C GLY A 25 -0.07 -7.26 -15.54
N SER A 26 -0.56 -6.26 -16.20
CA SER A 26 0.15 -5.43 -17.16
C SER A 26 1.20 -4.53 -16.53
N ARG A 27 1.02 -4.20 -15.24
CA ARG A 27 1.76 -3.14 -14.58
C ARG A 27 3.07 -3.67 -13.99
N ARG A 28 4.08 -2.79 -13.95
CA ARG A 28 5.44 -3.12 -13.49
C ARG A 28 5.94 -2.07 -12.51
N CYS A 29 6.82 -2.48 -11.61
CA CYS A 29 7.63 -1.53 -10.85
C CYS A 29 8.46 -0.66 -11.80
N TYR A 30 8.67 0.59 -11.38
CA TYR A 30 9.44 1.58 -12.12
C TYR A 30 10.93 1.41 -11.90
N PHE A 31 11.72 2.10 -12.73
CA PHE A 31 13.17 2.22 -12.55
C PHE A 31 13.54 3.61 -12.04
N GLU A 32 14.75 3.74 -11.49
CA GLU A 32 15.32 5.01 -11.02
C GLU A 32 15.29 6.14 -12.05
N LYS A 33 15.44 5.81 -13.33
CA LYS A 33 15.35 6.77 -14.44
C LYS A 33 13.94 7.36 -14.59
N ASP A 34 12.91 6.58 -14.30
CA ASP A 34 11.51 6.97 -14.44
C ASP A 34 11.15 7.90 -13.29
N ILE A 35 11.55 7.56 -12.06
CA ILE A 35 11.47 8.44 -10.88
C ILE A 35 12.19 9.75 -11.14
N SER A 36 13.42 9.71 -11.63
CA SER A 36 14.20 10.91 -11.93
C SER A 36 13.51 11.80 -12.99
N ALA A 37 12.85 11.20 -13.97
CA ALA A 37 12.09 11.93 -14.98
C ALA A 37 10.84 12.59 -14.37
N ALA A 38 10.12 11.89 -13.50
CA ALA A 38 8.95 12.42 -12.79
C ALA A 38 9.34 13.55 -11.83
N GLU A 39 10.40 13.40 -11.04
CA GLU A 39 10.93 14.44 -10.17
C GLU A 39 11.31 15.71 -10.94
N LYS A 40 11.93 15.54 -12.13
CA LYS A 40 12.24 16.65 -13.02
C LYS A 40 10.98 17.36 -13.53
N ARG A 41 9.95 16.59 -13.91
CA ARG A 41 8.65 17.11 -14.36
C ARG A 41 7.93 17.87 -13.25
N LEU A 42 7.91 17.30 -12.04
CA LEU A 42 7.27 17.88 -10.85
C LEU A 42 8.08 19.01 -10.21
N GLN A 43 9.35 19.19 -10.62
CA GLN A 43 10.33 20.08 -10.00
C GLN A 43 10.44 19.86 -8.48
N TYR A 44 10.37 18.59 -8.07
CA TYR A 44 10.33 18.19 -6.67
C TYR A 44 10.98 16.82 -6.49
N LYS A 45 11.67 16.64 -5.38
CA LYS A 45 12.26 15.34 -5.01
C LYS A 45 11.23 14.54 -4.23
N LEU A 46 10.87 13.38 -4.77
CA LEU A 46 9.87 12.53 -4.11
C LEU A 46 10.43 12.05 -2.77
N PRO A 47 9.61 12.00 -1.70
CA PRO A 47 10.04 11.48 -0.42
C PRO A 47 10.54 10.03 -0.56
N LEU A 48 11.47 9.64 0.30
CA LEU A 48 12.14 8.34 0.20
C LEU A 48 11.15 7.15 0.19
N PRO A 49 10.12 7.08 1.07
CA PRO A 49 9.15 5.99 1.03
C PRO A 49 8.42 5.88 -0.31
N ILE A 50 8.02 7.00 -0.91
CA ILE A 50 7.33 7.00 -2.21
C ILE A 50 8.23 6.46 -3.32
N ARG A 51 9.51 6.87 -3.33
CA ARG A 51 10.48 6.32 -4.29
C ARG A 51 10.57 4.80 -4.14
N GLU A 52 10.64 4.32 -2.90
CA GLU A 52 10.76 2.90 -2.59
C GLU A 52 9.51 2.10 -2.98
N LEU A 53 8.30 2.66 -2.81
CA LEU A 53 7.06 2.07 -3.30
C LEU A 53 7.10 1.91 -4.82
N TYR A 54 7.42 2.97 -5.57
CA TYR A 54 7.49 2.89 -7.03
C TYR A 54 8.54 1.90 -7.54
N LEU A 55 9.62 1.67 -6.80
CA LEU A 55 10.68 0.74 -7.17
C LEU A 55 10.38 -0.72 -6.78
N GLY A 56 9.63 -0.94 -5.71
CA GLY A 56 9.53 -2.25 -5.07
C GLY A 56 8.12 -2.86 -4.99
N ALA A 57 7.07 -2.05 -5.09
CA ALA A 57 5.69 -2.49 -4.89
C ALA A 57 4.66 -1.78 -5.80
N ALA A 58 5.11 -1.02 -6.79
CA ALA A 58 4.22 -0.22 -7.63
C ALA A 58 3.26 -1.07 -8.45
N ASP A 59 3.72 -2.22 -8.96
CA ASP A 59 2.88 -3.16 -9.70
C ASP A 59 1.62 -3.49 -8.89
N ILE A 60 1.78 -4.09 -7.72
CA ILE A 60 0.67 -4.50 -6.86
C ILE A 60 -0.24 -3.33 -6.49
N LEU A 61 0.34 -2.18 -6.12
CA LEU A 61 -0.44 -1.03 -5.69
C LEU A 61 -1.18 -0.34 -6.83
N LEU A 62 -0.60 -0.33 -8.04
CA LEU A 62 -1.27 0.17 -9.22
C LEU A 62 -2.39 -0.78 -9.64
N ASP A 63 -2.21 -2.09 -9.53
CA ASP A 63 -3.24 -3.06 -9.92
C ASP A 63 -4.45 -3.06 -8.98
N MET A 64 -4.28 -2.55 -7.77
CA MET A 64 -5.35 -2.33 -6.79
C MET A 64 -5.88 -0.89 -6.84
N ASP A 65 -5.41 -0.07 -7.77
CA ASP A 65 -5.74 1.35 -7.90
C ASP A 65 -5.50 2.17 -6.62
N TYR A 66 -4.53 1.75 -5.79
CA TYR A 66 -4.17 2.46 -4.55
C TYR A 66 -3.02 3.45 -4.73
N LEU A 67 -2.22 3.30 -5.78
CA LEU A 67 -1.09 4.18 -6.07
C LEU A 67 -1.25 4.78 -7.45
N ARG A 68 -1.22 6.10 -7.52
CA ARG A 68 -1.29 6.82 -8.79
C ARG A 68 -0.07 6.51 -9.67
N PRO A 69 -0.23 6.27 -10.98
CA PRO A 69 0.90 6.11 -11.89
C PRO A 69 1.87 7.29 -11.84
N LEU A 70 3.16 6.99 -11.95
CA LEU A 70 4.23 7.98 -11.79
C LEU A 70 4.14 9.11 -12.85
N GLU A 71 3.68 8.76 -14.04
CA GLU A 71 3.45 9.69 -15.14
C GLU A 71 2.26 10.63 -14.90
N LEU A 72 1.27 10.20 -14.10
CA LEU A 72 0.03 10.93 -13.82
C LEU A 72 0.09 11.75 -12.51
N LEU A 73 1.15 11.57 -11.70
CA LEU A 73 1.40 12.45 -10.55
C LEU A 73 1.35 13.92 -10.96
N HIS A 74 0.61 14.72 -10.21
CA HIS A 74 0.47 16.15 -10.46
C HIS A 74 0.33 16.92 -9.14
N TRP A 75 0.70 18.19 -9.19
CA TRP A 75 0.41 19.11 -8.09
C TRP A 75 -0.99 19.67 -8.29
N GLN A 76 -1.80 19.68 -7.24
CA GLN A 76 -2.99 20.50 -7.12
C GLN A 76 -2.70 21.62 -6.13
N GLN A 77 -2.40 22.81 -6.66
CA GLN A 77 -1.78 23.91 -5.92
C GLN A 77 -0.50 23.48 -5.17
N ASP A 78 -0.54 23.37 -3.83
CA ASP A 78 0.58 22.97 -2.98
C ASP A 78 0.54 21.49 -2.56
N TYR A 79 -0.42 20.71 -3.06
CA TYR A 79 -0.65 19.32 -2.66
C TYR A 79 -0.29 18.35 -3.78
N LEU A 80 0.47 17.31 -3.47
CA LEU A 80 0.85 16.26 -4.42
C LEU A 80 0.15 14.97 -4.03
N CYS A 81 -0.77 14.53 -4.88
CA CYS A 81 -1.50 13.29 -4.71
C CYS A 81 -0.61 12.08 -5.02
N PHE A 82 -0.67 11.05 -4.18
CA PHE A 82 -0.02 9.76 -4.42
C PHE A 82 -0.99 8.59 -4.42
N PHE A 83 -2.02 8.63 -3.57
CA PHE A 83 -2.84 7.46 -3.30
C PHE A 83 -4.32 7.79 -3.44
N ASP A 84 -5.06 6.79 -3.90
CA ASP A 84 -6.50 6.75 -3.82
C ASP A 84 -6.86 5.83 -2.64
N ALA A 85 -7.62 6.35 -1.68
CA ALA A 85 -7.91 5.59 -0.47
C ALA A 85 -8.96 4.49 -0.78
N PRO A 86 -8.78 3.25 -0.29
CA PRO A 86 -9.67 2.13 -0.63
C PRO A 86 -11.16 2.34 -0.33
N GLU A 87 -11.49 3.26 0.58
CA GLU A 87 -12.84 3.39 1.16
C GLU A 87 -13.43 4.80 1.08
N ALA A 88 -12.88 5.69 0.25
CA ALA A 88 -13.34 7.08 0.23
C ALA A 88 -13.12 7.76 -1.12
N ASP A 89 -14.01 8.71 -1.46
CA ASP A 89 -13.87 9.63 -2.61
C ASP A 89 -12.77 10.69 -2.37
N PHE A 90 -11.70 10.33 -1.65
CA PHE A 90 -10.61 11.21 -1.26
C PHE A 90 -9.29 10.67 -1.77
N VAL A 91 -8.47 11.60 -2.24
CA VAL A 91 -7.08 11.33 -2.56
C VAL A 91 -6.18 11.73 -1.40
N TRP A 92 -5.06 11.01 -1.26
CA TRP A 92 -4.11 11.18 -0.18
C TRP A 92 -2.72 11.52 -0.72
N GLY A 93 -2.03 12.38 0.01
CA GLY A 93 -0.74 12.86 -0.41
C GLY A 93 -0.10 13.82 0.56
N ILE A 94 0.78 14.69 0.05
CA ILE A 94 1.59 15.59 0.87
C ILE A 94 1.37 17.06 0.52
N CYS A 95 1.72 17.94 1.45
CA CYS A 95 1.81 19.38 1.22
C CYS A 95 3.28 19.79 1.01
N ARG A 96 3.58 20.53 -0.07
CA ARG A 96 4.93 21.03 -0.38
C ARG A 96 5.52 21.91 0.72
N LYS A 97 4.66 22.60 1.47
CA LYS A 97 5.02 23.62 2.46
C LYS A 97 5.09 23.08 3.90
N ASP A 98 4.89 21.78 4.09
CA ASP A 98 4.89 21.12 5.40
C ASP A 98 5.87 19.95 5.45
N ASP A 99 5.90 19.23 6.58
CA ASP A 99 6.62 17.97 6.77
C ASP A 99 6.29 16.98 5.63
N PRO A 100 7.28 16.52 4.85
CA PRO A 100 7.06 15.58 3.75
C PRO A 100 6.59 14.21 4.23
N ASN A 101 6.61 13.92 5.53
CA ASN A 101 6.02 12.71 6.09
C ASN A 101 4.55 12.88 6.47
N ALA A 102 4.03 14.10 6.57
CA ALA A 102 2.65 14.31 6.99
C ALA A 102 1.67 14.09 5.84
N LEU A 103 0.67 13.25 6.08
CA LEU A 103 -0.38 12.98 5.11
C LEU A 103 -1.53 13.98 5.20
N TYR A 104 -2.06 14.28 4.03
CA TYR A 104 -3.25 15.07 3.81
C TYR A 104 -4.24 14.28 2.96
N ALA A 105 -5.52 14.46 3.23
CA ALA A 105 -6.60 13.95 2.38
C ALA A 105 -7.45 15.12 1.87
N TRP A 106 -7.89 15.04 0.62
CA TRP A 106 -8.77 16.03 0.00
C TRP A 106 -9.59 15.42 -1.14
N GLU A 107 -10.64 16.12 -1.56
CA GLU A 107 -11.35 15.81 -2.80
C GLU A 107 -10.67 16.59 -3.92
N GLU A 108 -10.34 15.92 -5.03
CA GLU A 108 -9.72 16.61 -6.16
C GLU A 108 -10.68 17.65 -6.75
N LEU A 109 -10.23 18.90 -6.82
CA LEU A 109 -10.97 19.98 -7.47
C LEU A 109 -10.93 19.82 -8.98
N ILE A 110 -11.87 19.05 -9.53
CA ILE A 110 -12.06 18.86 -10.96
C ILE A 110 -13.31 19.64 -11.39
N PRO A 111 -13.20 20.60 -12.32
CA PRO A 111 -14.38 21.27 -12.89
C PRO A 111 -15.28 20.28 -13.64
N GLU A 112 -16.59 20.47 -13.62
CA GLU A 112 -17.55 19.59 -14.34
C GLU A 112 -17.18 19.46 -15.83
N GLU A 113 -16.74 20.54 -16.49
CA GLU A 113 -16.33 20.48 -17.89
C GLU A 113 -15.02 19.72 -18.15
N ALA A 114 -14.31 19.35 -17.09
CA ALA A 114 -13.00 18.71 -17.09
C ALA A 114 -13.05 17.26 -16.62
N GLU A 115 -14.15 16.84 -15.97
CA GLU A 115 -14.33 15.51 -15.39
C GLU A 115 -14.26 14.42 -16.45
N ASP A 116 -15.16 14.46 -17.45
CA ASP A 116 -15.17 13.49 -18.57
C ASP A 116 -13.81 13.37 -19.25
N THR A 117 -13.13 14.50 -19.47
CA THR A 117 -11.82 14.50 -20.14
C THR A 117 -10.71 13.89 -19.29
N LEU A 118 -10.73 14.08 -17.97
CA LEU A 118 -9.73 13.46 -17.09
C LEU A 118 -10.00 11.96 -16.98
N CYS A 119 -11.25 11.55 -16.83
CA CYS A 119 -11.64 10.13 -16.86
C CYS A 119 -11.21 9.45 -18.16
N ASP A 120 -11.51 10.04 -19.32
CA ASP A 120 -11.08 9.53 -20.63
C ASP A 120 -9.55 9.37 -20.72
N LEU A 121 -8.79 10.28 -20.10
CA LEU A 121 -7.32 10.22 -20.11
C LEU A 121 -6.76 9.18 -19.14
N ASP A 122 -7.41 8.97 -18.00
CA ASP A 122 -7.05 7.91 -17.07
C ASP A 122 -7.31 6.56 -17.74
N GLU A 123 -8.49 6.33 -18.32
CA GLU A 123 -8.82 5.12 -19.10
C GLU A 123 -7.86 4.91 -20.28
N GLU A 124 -7.58 5.95 -21.11
CA GLU A 124 -6.61 5.86 -22.23
C GLU A 124 -5.20 5.52 -21.72
N PHE A 125 -4.82 5.97 -20.53
CA PHE A 125 -3.52 5.64 -19.93
C PHE A 125 -3.45 4.16 -19.55
N GLU A 126 -4.50 3.65 -18.92
CA GLU A 126 -4.59 2.25 -18.48
C GLU A 126 -4.55 1.28 -19.66
N GLU A 127 -5.34 1.53 -20.70
CA GLU A 127 -5.32 0.73 -21.93
C GLU A 127 -3.90 0.65 -22.52
N TYR A 128 -3.20 1.79 -22.59
CA TYR A 128 -1.82 1.79 -23.09
C TYR A 128 -0.82 1.13 -22.15
N ASP A 129 -1.07 1.11 -20.84
CA ASP A 129 -0.24 0.36 -19.90
C ASP A 129 -0.42 -1.14 -20.08
N GLU A 130 -1.67 -1.59 -20.25
CA GLU A 130 -2.04 -2.96 -20.60
C GLU A 130 -1.37 -3.46 -21.87
N GLU A 131 -1.38 -2.64 -22.92
CA GLU A 131 -0.74 -2.94 -24.18
C GLU A 131 0.80 -2.81 -24.15
N ASN A 132 1.41 -2.44 -23.02
CA ASN A 132 2.82 -2.06 -22.92
C ASN A 132 3.25 -0.96 -23.92
N ASN A 133 2.31 -0.07 -24.27
CA ASN A 133 2.49 1.01 -25.25
C ASN A 133 3.11 2.26 -24.60
N MET A 134 4.42 2.22 -24.40
CA MET A 134 5.18 3.32 -23.78
C MET A 134 5.05 4.67 -24.51
N LYS A 135 4.74 4.67 -25.81
CA LYS A 135 4.57 5.91 -26.58
C LYS A 135 3.20 6.53 -26.32
N GLY A 136 2.16 5.68 -26.27
CA GLY A 136 0.79 6.04 -25.89
C GLY A 136 0.76 6.65 -24.50
N LYS A 137 1.25 5.91 -23.48
CA LYS A 137 1.34 6.40 -22.09
C LYS A 137 1.97 7.78 -21.98
N LYS A 138 3.11 8.00 -22.66
CA LYS A 138 3.81 9.30 -22.65
C LYS A 138 3.02 10.41 -23.32
N ALA A 139 2.22 10.10 -24.34
CA ALA A 139 1.37 11.09 -25.00
C ALA A 139 0.20 11.48 -24.10
N VAL A 140 -0.48 10.50 -23.50
CA VAL A 140 -1.58 10.70 -22.55
C VAL A 140 -1.13 11.49 -21.33
N ALA A 141 -0.04 11.08 -20.68
CA ALA A 141 0.50 11.77 -19.52
C ALA A 141 0.85 13.25 -19.78
N ARG A 142 1.26 13.59 -21.02
CA ARG A 142 1.47 15.00 -21.42
C ARG A 142 0.17 15.76 -21.54
N LYS A 143 -0.87 15.16 -22.13
CA LYS A 143 -2.21 15.78 -22.20
C LYS A 143 -2.74 16.00 -20.79
N TYR A 144 -2.66 14.97 -19.95
CA TYR A 144 -3.09 14.96 -18.54
C TYR A 144 -2.40 16.07 -17.74
N SER A 145 -1.06 16.12 -17.78
CA SER A 145 -0.29 17.18 -17.11
C SER A 145 -0.68 18.58 -17.59
N ALA A 146 -0.85 18.78 -18.90
CA ALA A 146 -1.25 20.07 -19.45
C ALA A 146 -2.69 20.47 -19.05
N TYR A 147 -3.55 19.49 -18.77
CA TYR A 147 -4.91 19.73 -18.32
C TYR A 147 -4.92 20.16 -16.85
N TRP A 148 -4.17 19.47 -15.99
CA TRP A 148 -3.96 19.88 -14.60
C TRP A 148 -3.32 21.26 -14.47
N ASP A 149 -2.37 21.62 -15.34
CA ASP A 149 -1.81 22.97 -15.39
C ASP A 149 -2.91 24.03 -15.65
N LYS A 150 -3.87 23.75 -16.54
CA LYS A 150 -5.00 24.66 -16.81
C LYS A 150 -5.94 24.79 -15.61
N ILE A 151 -6.23 23.67 -14.93
CA ILE A 151 -7.06 23.66 -13.72
C ILE A 151 -6.38 24.51 -12.63
N ASN A 152 -5.10 24.28 -12.37
CA ASN A 152 -4.33 25.02 -11.37
C ASN A 152 -4.20 26.53 -11.66
N LEU A 153 -4.24 26.94 -12.93
CA LEU A 153 -4.26 28.35 -13.29
C LEU A 153 -5.60 29.03 -12.94
N ARG A 154 -6.71 28.28 -12.96
CA ARG A 154 -8.05 28.79 -12.64
C ARG A 154 -8.32 28.80 -11.14
N TYR A 155 -7.86 27.77 -10.43
CA TYR A 155 -8.13 27.59 -9.00
C TYR A 155 -6.85 27.78 -8.20
N THR A 156 -6.79 28.85 -7.41
CA THR A 156 -5.61 29.19 -6.59
C THR A 156 -5.82 28.93 -5.10
N LYS A 157 -6.99 28.41 -4.72
CA LYS A 157 -7.31 28.07 -3.33
C LYS A 157 -6.95 26.61 -3.07
N ALA A 158 -6.81 26.26 -1.79
CA ALA A 158 -6.66 24.87 -1.38
C ALA A 158 -7.83 24.00 -1.89
N PRO A 159 -7.60 22.71 -2.16
CA PRO A 159 -8.63 21.81 -2.65
C PRO A 159 -9.77 21.61 -1.62
N PRO A 160 -10.97 21.23 -2.07
CA PRO A 160 -12.11 20.94 -1.21
C PRO A 160 -11.81 19.88 -0.15
N ARG A 161 -12.46 20.04 1.01
CA ARG A 161 -12.41 19.10 2.14
C ARG A 161 -11.01 18.71 2.59
N LEU A 162 -10.01 19.55 2.27
CA LEU A 162 -8.64 19.35 2.67
C LEU A 162 -8.54 19.22 4.20
N LYS A 163 -7.96 18.11 4.65
CA LYS A 163 -7.64 17.85 6.05
C LYS A 163 -6.22 17.30 6.16
N LYS A 164 -5.50 17.77 7.17
CA LYS A 164 -4.29 17.09 7.63
C LYS A 164 -4.75 15.88 8.43
N LEU A 165 -4.17 14.72 8.16
CA LEU A 165 -4.52 13.50 8.89
C LEU A 165 -3.80 13.48 10.23
N GLU A 166 -4.54 13.13 11.28
CA GLU A 166 -4.07 13.18 12.67
C GLU A 166 -4.05 11.78 13.31
N HIS A 167 -3.34 11.70 14.45
CA HIS A 167 -2.93 10.45 15.08
C HIS A 167 -4.09 9.70 15.75
N GLU A 168 -4.39 8.52 15.23
CA GLU A 168 -4.77 7.36 16.05
C GLU A 168 -3.69 6.28 15.87
N PHE A 169 -3.48 5.86 14.63
CA PHE A 169 -2.33 5.06 14.21
C PHE A 169 -1.43 5.81 13.23
N ARG A 170 -0.14 5.47 13.24
CA ARG A 170 0.84 6.15 12.40
C ARG A 170 0.59 5.93 10.90
N HIS A 171 0.08 4.76 10.51
CA HIS A 171 -0.31 4.48 9.13
C HIS A 171 -1.44 5.40 8.62
N ASN A 172 -2.22 6.03 9.49
CA ASN A 172 -3.28 6.97 9.08
C ASN A 172 -2.78 8.39 8.81
N CYS A 173 -1.55 8.72 9.18
CA CYS A 173 -1.10 10.12 9.19
C CYS A 173 0.33 10.34 8.71
N SER A 174 1.09 9.26 8.46
CA SER A 174 2.46 9.35 7.98
C SER A 174 2.70 8.55 6.70
N LEU A 175 3.49 9.14 5.81
CA LEU A 175 3.73 8.65 4.46
C LEU A 175 4.43 7.29 4.44
N ASP A 176 5.43 7.11 5.31
CA ASP A 176 6.16 5.86 5.45
C ASP A 176 5.25 4.70 5.89
N ALA A 177 4.52 4.89 6.98
CA ALA A 177 3.65 3.87 7.54
C ALA A 177 2.43 3.58 6.63
N PHE A 178 1.83 4.59 6.00
CA PHE A 178 0.70 4.38 5.09
C PHE A 178 1.09 3.61 3.84
N GLY A 179 2.23 3.96 3.24
CA GLY A 179 2.77 3.23 2.10
C GLY A 179 2.98 1.76 2.42
N LEU A 180 3.54 1.46 3.59
CA LEU A 180 3.73 0.09 4.05
C LEU A 180 2.40 -0.63 4.35
N PHE A 181 1.44 0.07 4.97
CA PHE A 181 0.07 -0.41 5.20
C PHE A 181 -0.57 -0.86 3.89
N LEU A 182 -0.56 -0.02 2.86
CA LEU A 182 -1.19 -0.35 1.57
C LEU A 182 -0.59 -1.59 0.91
N VAL A 183 0.73 -1.80 1.01
CA VAL A 183 1.38 -2.99 0.45
C VAL A 183 0.96 -4.26 1.22
N ILE A 184 0.91 -4.20 2.55
CA ILE A 184 0.45 -5.32 3.39
C ILE A 184 -1.02 -5.62 3.11
N HIS A 185 -1.85 -4.58 3.06
CA HIS A 185 -3.28 -4.69 2.77
C HIS A 185 -3.52 -5.30 1.37
N SER A 186 -2.78 -4.84 0.35
CA SER A 186 -2.89 -5.41 -1.00
C SER A 186 -2.52 -6.89 -1.04
N LEU A 187 -1.43 -7.29 -0.36
CA LEU A 187 -1.05 -8.69 -0.25
C LEU A 187 -2.13 -9.54 0.44
N PHE A 188 -2.78 -8.98 1.46
CA PHE A 188 -3.93 -9.59 2.09
C PHE A 188 -5.08 -9.78 1.10
N SER A 189 -5.56 -8.72 0.44
CA SER A 189 -6.67 -8.79 -0.52
C SER A 189 -6.39 -9.76 -1.67
N TYR A 190 -5.15 -9.78 -2.19
CA TYR A 190 -4.74 -10.76 -3.20
C TYR A 190 -4.82 -12.21 -2.71
N ALA A 191 -4.54 -12.45 -1.43
CA ALA A 191 -4.56 -13.77 -0.84
C ALA A 191 -5.96 -14.27 -0.48
N THR A 192 -6.88 -13.37 -0.13
CA THR A 192 -8.18 -13.70 0.45
C THR A 192 -9.36 -13.47 -0.49
N GLU A 193 -9.29 -12.45 -1.34
CA GLU A 193 -10.42 -12.01 -2.16
C GLU A 193 -10.22 -12.37 -3.63
N LEU A 194 -9.01 -12.16 -4.14
CA LEU A 194 -8.71 -12.36 -5.56
C LEU A 194 -8.19 -13.78 -5.88
N TYR A 195 -7.77 -14.55 -4.86
CA TYR A 195 -7.21 -15.91 -5.00
C TYR A 195 -6.04 -16.01 -5.99
N CYS A 196 -5.32 -14.92 -6.24
CA CYS A 196 -4.33 -14.87 -7.33
C CYS A 196 -2.93 -15.37 -6.93
N LEU A 197 -2.67 -15.72 -5.67
CA LEU A 197 -1.34 -16.15 -5.22
C LEU A 197 -1.07 -17.63 -5.51
N LYS A 198 -0.92 -17.96 -6.81
CA LYS A 198 -0.75 -19.34 -7.33
C LYS A 198 0.37 -20.17 -6.70
N ASN A 199 1.40 -19.55 -6.12
CA ASN A 199 2.54 -20.26 -5.53
C ASN A 199 2.56 -20.25 -4.00
N LEU A 200 1.52 -19.71 -3.36
CA LEU A 200 1.41 -19.67 -1.92
C LEU A 200 0.23 -20.52 -1.43
N ASN A 201 0.41 -21.06 -0.23
CA ASN A 201 -0.66 -21.54 0.62
C ASN A 201 -1.18 -20.35 1.43
N CYS A 202 -2.49 -20.16 1.46
CA CYS A 202 -3.16 -19.18 2.29
C CYS A 202 -4.00 -19.91 3.34
N HIS A 203 -3.77 -19.60 4.61
CA HIS A 203 -4.57 -20.12 5.73
C HIS A 203 -5.07 -18.97 6.60
N LEU A 204 -6.31 -19.08 7.05
CA LEU A 204 -6.95 -18.10 7.93
C LEU A 204 -7.08 -18.67 9.33
N GLY A 205 -6.77 -17.85 10.34
CA GLY A 205 -7.02 -18.15 11.74
C GLY A 205 -7.97 -17.13 12.32
N ASP A 206 -9.21 -17.55 12.58
CA ASP A 206 -10.24 -16.65 13.08
C ASP A 206 -9.87 -16.12 14.47
N LEU A 207 -9.80 -14.80 14.62
CA LEU A 207 -9.57 -14.14 15.89
C LEU A 207 -10.91 -13.90 16.59
N PRO A 208 -10.94 -14.00 17.92
CA PRO A 208 -12.09 -13.50 18.67
C PRO A 208 -12.21 -11.98 18.47
N THR A 209 -13.44 -11.45 18.52
CA THR A 209 -13.64 -10.00 18.39
C THR A 209 -12.92 -9.27 19.53
N PRO A 210 -12.23 -8.15 19.28
CA PRO A 210 -11.45 -7.46 20.31
C PRO A 210 -12.28 -7.04 21.53
N SER A 211 -13.56 -6.69 21.34
CA SER A 211 -14.49 -6.34 22.41
C SER A 211 -14.84 -7.52 23.34
N GLU A 212 -14.64 -8.76 22.88
CA GLU A 212 -14.92 -9.98 23.63
C GLU A 212 -13.68 -10.53 24.35
N CYS A 213 -12.49 -9.96 24.13
CA CYS A 213 -11.24 -10.44 24.68
C CYS A 213 -10.57 -9.45 25.64
N GLU A 214 -10.12 -9.97 26.78
CA GLU A 214 -9.26 -9.20 27.67
C GLU A 214 -7.91 -8.88 26.97
N PRO A 215 -7.29 -7.71 27.22
CA PRO A 215 -5.99 -7.35 26.66
C PRO A 215 -4.90 -8.44 26.80
N ILE A 216 -4.98 -9.23 27.88
CA ILE A 216 -4.10 -10.36 28.19
C ILE A 216 -4.09 -11.41 27.07
N TYR A 217 -5.21 -11.61 26.37
CA TYR A 217 -5.29 -12.54 25.24
C TYR A 217 -4.32 -12.15 24.13
N PHE A 218 -4.35 -10.88 23.70
CA PHE A 218 -3.51 -10.41 22.61
C PHE A 218 -2.04 -10.28 23.02
N GLU A 219 -1.74 -9.98 24.29
CA GLU A 219 -0.38 -10.08 24.81
C GLU A 219 0.17 -11.51 24.74
N LYS A 220 -0.65 -12.50 25.10
CA LYS A 220 -0.28 -13.92 25.01
C LYS A 220 -0.13 -14.37 23.56
N LEU A 221 -1.04 -13.96 22.69
CA LEU A 221 -0.98 -14.25 21.27
C LEU A 221 0.27 -13.64 20.63
N ARG A 222 0.60 -12.37 20.93
CA ARG A 222 1.85 -11.74 20.49
C ARG A 222 3.06 -12.54 20.93
N LYS A 223 3.14 -12.91 22.22
CA LYS A 223 4.24 -13.74 22.76
C LYS A 223 4.36 -15.07 22.05
N ASN A 224 3.24 -15.69 21.65
CA ASN A 224 3.23 -16.93 20.90
C ASN A 224 3.74 -16.72 19.47
N ILE A 225 3.22 -15.70 18.76
CA ILE A 225 3.67 -15.34 17.40
C ILE A 225 5.19 -15.12 17.39
N GLU A 226 5.72 -14.34 18.33
CA GLU A 226 7.13 -13.97 18.41
C GLU A 226 8.07 -15.15 18.75
N GLN A 227 7.55 -16.33 19.10
CA GLN A 227 8.38 -17.54 19.23
C GLN A 227 8.92 -18.00 17.86
N GLU A 228 8.09 -17.94 16.82
CA GLU A 228 8.42 -18.46 15.48
C GLU A 228 8.54 -17.35 14.42
N PHE A 229 7.98 -16.17 14.69
CA PHE A 229 7.97 -15.04 13.78
C PHE A 229 8.67 -13.82 14.38
N THR A 230 8.96 -12.84 13.54
CA THR A 230 9.52 -11.54 13.90
C THR A 230 8.74 -10.46 13.15
N PRO A 231 8.38 -9.34 13.78
CA PRO A 231 7.75 -8.22 13.08
C PRO A 231 8.56 -7.85 11.83
N ILE A 232 7.90 -7.47 10.74
CA ILE A 232 8.61 -7.20 9.48
C ILE A 232 9.48 -5.94 9.53
N SER A 233 9.22 -5.06 10.50
CA SER A 233 9.96 -3.81 10.71
C SER A 233 10.54 -3.74 12.11
N ASP A 234 11.76 -3.20 12.22
CA ASP A 234 12.36 -2.81 13.50
C ASP A 234 11.71 -1.52 14.06
N HIS A 235 11.02 -0.76 13.21
CA HIS A 235 10.23 0.41 13.55
C HIS A 235 8.77 0.01 13.73
N LEU A 236 8.44 -0.57 14.89
CA LEU A 236 7.11 -1.10 15.17
C LEU A 236 6.01 -0.04 15.02
N GLU A 237 6.32 1.24 15.24
CA GLU A 237 5.38 2.33 15.02
C GLU A 237 4.91 2.45 13.57
N LEU A 238 5.65 1.92 12.58
CA LEU A 238 5.21 1.90 11.18
C LEU A 238 4.13 0.84 10.91
N ILE A 239 4.13 -0.22 11.71
CA ILE A 239 3.27 -1.39 11.54
C ILE A 239 2.33 -1.61 12.72
N ASP A 240 2.14 -0.62 13.57
CA ASP A 240 1.28 -0.74 14.74
C ASP A 240 -0.19 -0.64 14.31
N ILE A 241 -0.91 -1.76 14.47
CA ILE A 241 -2.36 -1.82 14.55
C ILE A 241 -2.67 -2.38 15.93
N PHE A 242 -3.51 -1.71 16.71
CA PHE A 242 -3.81 -2.23 18.04
C PHE A 242 -4.59 -3.54 17.87
N PRO A 243 -4.22 -4.67 18.50
CA PRO A 243 -3.15 -4.85 19.51
C PRO A 243 -1.89 -5.61 19.03
N LEU A 244 -1.75 -5.91 17.73
CA LEU A 244 -0.63 -6.69 17.16
C LEU A 244 -0.01 -5.95 15.96
N PRO A 245 1.32 -5.96 15.76
CA PRO A 245 1.90 -5.53 14.49
C PRO A 245 1.20 -6.12 13.26
N MET A 246 1.01 -5.30 12.23
CA MET A 246 0.30 -5.65 10.98
C MET A 246 0.86 -6.90 10.29
N ALA A 247 2.16 -7.12 10.40
CA ALA A 247 2.79 -8.24 9.72
C ALA A 247 4.03 -8.76 10.44
N TYR A 248 4.22 -10.07 10.35
CA TYR A 248 5.39 -10.78 10.84
C TYR A 248 5.93 -11.73 9.78
N VAL A 249 7.25 -11.86 9.70
CA VAL A 249 7.93 -12.86 8.88
C VAL A 249 8.41 -14.02 9.74
N HIS A 250 8.26 -15.25 9.26
CA HIS A 250 8.73 -16.42 9.97
C HIS A 250 10.27 -16.45 9.99
N LYS A 251 10.87 -16.82 11.13
CA LYS A 251 12.33 -16.69 11.37
C LYS A 251 13.21 -17.50 10.41
N THR A 252 12.71 -18.62 9.90
CA THR A 252 13.47 -19.55 9.06
C THR A 252 12.78 -19.96 7.76
N ALA A 253 11.49 -20.31 7.81
CA ALA A 253 10.67 -20.59 6.63
C ALA A 253 10.27 -19.33 5.84
N ASN A 254 9.94 -19.49 4.55
CA ASN A 254 9.32 -18.45 3.74
C ASN A 254 7.81 -18.38 4.04
N ALA A 255 7.47 -17.75 5.16
CA ALA A 255 6.09 -17.54 5.57
C ALA A 255 5.89 -16.13 6.15
N LEU A 256 4.72 -15.56 5.87
CA LEU A 256 4.27 -14.24 6.30
C LEU A 256 2.96 -14.41 7.06
N LEU A 257 2.89 -13.83 8.25
CA LEU A 257 1.67 -13.73 9.04
C LEU A 257 1.18 -12.29 8.99
N ILE A 258 0.03 -12.05 8.38
CA ILE A 258 -0.62 -10.73 8.32
C ILE A 258 -1.73 -10.70 9.37
N CYS A 259 -1.71 -9.64 10.18
CA CYS A 259 -2.78 -9.27 11.10
C CYS A 259 -3.55 -8.13 10.44
N ASN A 260 -4.85 -8.30 10.21
CA ASN A 260 -5.72 -7.24 9.72
C ASN A 260 -6.76 -6.95 10.82
N GLU A 261 -6.80 -5.69 11.29
CA GLU A 261 -7.66 -5.26 12.40
C GLU A 261 -9.15 -5.43 12.08
N GLU A 262 -9.55 -5.18 10.84
CA GLU A 262 -10.95 -5.18 10.41
C GLU A 262 -11.44 -6.58 10.02
N ALA A 263 -10.52 -7.44 9.59
CA ALA A 263 -10.86 -8.76 9.07
C ALA A 263 -11.30 -9.74 10.18
N GLY A 264 -10.87 -9.53 11.42
CA GLY A 264 -11.16 -10.47 12.52
C GLY A 264 -10.48 -11.84 12.35
N PHE A 265 -9.41 -11.94 11.54
CA PHE A 265 -8.61 -13.14 11.40
C PHE A 265 -7.14 -12.84 11.07
N LEU A 266 -6.26 -13.79 11.41
CA LEU A 266 -4.87 -13.83 10.97
C LEU A 266 -4.79 -14.52 9.61
N THR A 267 -3.98 -13.97 8.70
CA THR A 267 -3.71 -14.58 7.40
C THR A 267 -2.27 -15.09 7.36
N LEU A 268 -2.10 -16.40 7.28
CA LEU A 268 -0.80 -17.05 7.09
C LEU A 268 -0.58 -17.36 5.62
N LEU A 269 0.39 -16.68 5.02
CA LEU A 269 0.93 -17.00 3.70
C LEU A 269 2.19 -17.83 3.87
N SER A 270 2.32 -18.92 3.12
CA SER A 270 3.52 -19.76 3.12
C SER A 270 3.77 -20.39 1.77
N ASP A 271 5.02 -20.75 1.50
CA ASP A 271 5.38 -21.51 0.28
C ASP A 271 4.58 -22.82 0.19
N ARG A 272 4.09 -23.15 -1.01
CA ARG A 272 3.44 -24.45 -1.29
C ARG A 272 4.31 -25.65 -0.97
N THR A 273 5.62 -25.48 -1.02
CA THR A 273 6.62 -26.51 -0.71
C THR A 273 6.92 -26.64 0.80
N ALA A 274 6.19 -25.94 1.66
CA ALA A 274 6.33 -26.04 3.11
C ALA A 274 6.31 -27.51 3.59
N LYS A 275 7.19 -27.83 4.54
CA LYS A 275 7.35 -29.20 5.04
C LYS A 275 6.04 -29.74 5.61
N PRO A 276 5.75 -31.05 5.45
CA PRO A 276 4.64 -31.69 6.15
C PRO A 276 4.69 -31.39 7.65
N GLY A 277 3.53 -31.02 8.23
CA GLY A 277 3.42 -30.62 9.64
C GLY A 277 3.80 -29.16 9.95
N PHE A 278 4.21 -28.36 8.96
CA PHE A 278 4.46 -26.92 9.18
C PHE A 278 3.22 -26.20 9.71
N ILE A 279 2.08 -26.36 9.04
CA ILE A 279 0.82 -25.72 9.44
C ILE A 279 0.38 -26.17 10.84
N GLU A 280 0.45 -27.48 11.13
CA GLU A 280 0.14 -28.02 12.47
C GLU A 280 1.04 -27.42 13.56
N LYS A 281 2.34 -27.25 13.28
CA LYS A 281 3.27 -26.59 14.20
C LYS A 281 2.83 -25.14 14.47
N ILE A 282 2.48 -24.39 13.43
CA ILE A 282 2.03 -22.99 13.58
C ILE A 282 0.71 -22.94 14.36
N GLN A 283 -0.27 -23.79 14.04
CA GLN A 283 -1.54 -23.88 14.77
C GLN A 283 -1.32 -24.11 16.28
N ASN A 284 -0.45 -25.06 16.62
CA ASN A 284 -0.11 -25.37 18.01
C ASN A 284 0.59 -24.21 18.71
N CYS A 285 1.49 -23.51 18.01
CA CYS A 285 2.19 -22.34 18.53
C CYS A 285 1.23 -21.18 18.81
N LEU A 286 0.37 -20.85 17.83
CA LEU A 286 -0.61 -19.77 17.95
C LEU A 286 -1.77 -20.12 18.89
N ALA A 287 -1.93 -21.40 19.23
CA ALA A 287 -3.12 -21.94 19.89
C ALA A 287 -4.41 -21.55 19.14
N LEU A 288 -4.34 -21.56 17.81
CA LEU A 288 -5.37 -21.08 16.91
C LEU A 288 -5.56 -22.08 15.76
N PRO A 289 -6.79 -22.54 15.47
CA PRO A 289 -7.04 -23.34 14.29
C PRO A 289 -6.79 -22.50 13.03
N LEU A 290 -6.13 -23.10 12.04
CA LEU A 290 -5.91 -22.49 10.74
C LEU A 290 -6.69 -23.28 9.69
N ARG A 291 -7.58 -22.60 8.97
CA ARG A 291 -8.34 -23.16 7.85
C ARG A 291 -7.70 -22.72 6.53
N GLN A 292 -7.52 -23.66 5.61
CA GLN A 292 -7.02 -23.32 4.28
C GLN A 292 -8.09 -22.49 3.54
N CYS A 293 -7.69 -21.38 2.90
CA CYS A 293 -8.57 -20.69 1.96
C CYS A 293 -8.85 -21.63 0.79
N ASN A 294 -10.14 -21.84 0.46
CA ASN A 294 -10.53 -22.59 -0.73
C ASN A 294 -9.92 -21.91 -1.96
N GLN A 295 -9.03 -22.62 -2.66
CA GLN A 295 -8.53 -22.21 -3.98
C GLN A 295 -9.45 -22.72 -5.07
#